data_AF-A0A2V5R3J1-F1
#
_entry.id   AF-A0A2V5R3J1-F1
#
_cell.length_a   1.000
_cell.length_b   1.000
_cell.length_c   1.000
_cell.angle_alpha   90.00
_cell.angle_beta   90.00
_cell.angle_gamma   90.00
#
_symmetry.space_group_name_H-M   'P 1'
#
loop_
_entity.id
_entity.type
_entity.pdbx_description
1 polymer ?
#
loop_
_entity_poly.entity_id
_entity_poly.type
_entity_poly.pdbx_seq_one_letter_code
_entity_poly.pdbx_strand_id
1 'polypeptide(L)'
;MSRDDILLEAEMSMEKSVDYMVHEFAAVRTGKASPGLVENVDVHAYGSTMKLKQLALITTLEPRLLVVQPFDAGTVPDIERALKESKIGITPAVDGKIIRLPIPELSEERRKELVRSLGKMAEEARVRVRANRHAA
;
A
#
# COMPACT_ATOMS: atom_id res chain seq x y z
N MET A 1 28.80 16.38 -23.57
CA MET A 1 28.79 15.94 -22.16
C MET A 1 30.18 15.49 -21.79
N SER A 2 30.65 15.92 -20.61
CA SER A 2 31.85 15.36 -20.01
C SER A 2 31.60 13.89 -19.64
N ARG A 3 32.67 13.12 -19.44
CA ARG A 3 32.56 11.74 -18.95
C ARG A 3 31.79 11.67 -17.63
N ASP A 4 31.99 12.66 -16.76
CA ASP A 4 31.37 12.71 -15.45
C ASP A 4 29.86 13.00 -15.57
N ASP A 5 29.45 13.77 -16.57
CA ASP A 5 28.03 14.06 -16.84
C ASP A 5 27.28 12.79 -17.30
N ILE A 6 27.92 11.96 -18.13
CA ILE A 6 27.36 10.68 -18.62
C ILE A 6 27.21 9.69 -17.45
N LEU A 7 28.22 9.60 -16.59
CA LEU A 7 28.18 8.72 -15.41
C LEU A 7 27.08 9.15 -14.43
N LEU A 8 26.92 10.45 -14.20
CA LEU A 8 25.87 10.99 -13.33
C LEU A 8 24.47 10.72 -13.89
N GLU A 9 24.27 10.93 -15.20
CA GLU A 9 22.98 10.66 -15.84
C GLU A 9 22.62 9.16 -15.80
N ALA A 10 23.61 8.28 -16.00
CA ALA A 10 23.44 6.84 -15.89
C ALA A 10 23.03 6.42 -14.47
N GLU A 11 23.71 6.96 -13.45
CA GLU A 11 23.43 6.68 -12.03
C GLU A 11 22.01 7.11 -11.67
N MET A 12 21.62 8.35 -11.98
CA MET A 12 20.28 8.87 -11.71
C MET A 12 19.19 8.05 -12.42
N SER A 13 19.46 7.58 -13.64
CA SER A 13 18.51 6.78 -14.43
C SER A 13 18.31 5.38 -13.84
N MET A 14 19.38 4.78 -13.33
CA MET A 14 19.32 3.48 -12.64
C MET A 14 18.63 3.60 -11.29
N GLU A 15 18.93 4.64 -10.50
CA GLU A 15 18.32 4.89 -9.19
C GLU A 15 16.81 5.08 -9.32
N LYS A 16 16.34 5.89 -10.29
CA LYS A 16 14.90 6.02 -10.59
C LYS A 16 14.21 4.69 -10.91
N SER A 17 14.91 3.75 -11.54
CA SER A 17 14.36 2.42 -11.85
C SER A 17 14.23 1.55 -10.60
N VAL A 18 15.16 1.69 -9.65
CA VAL A 18 15.11 1.04 -8.35
C VAL A 18 13.96 1.63 -7.52
N ASP A 19 13.83 2.95 -7.46
CA ASP A 19 12.75 3.62 -6.74
C ASP A 19 11.37 3.22 -7.27
N TYR A 20 11.22 3.14 -8.60
CA TYR A 20 10.01 2.63 -9.21
C TYR A 20 9.69 1.20 -8.74
N MET A 21 10.69 0.31 -8.69
CA MET A 21 10.51 -1.06 -8.20
C MET A 21 10.07 -1.09 -6.72
N VAL A 22 10.67 -0.24 -5.88
CA VAL A 22 10.31 -0.13 -4.45
C VAL A 22 8.86 0.30 -4.29
N HIS A 23 8.41 1.29 -5.06
CA HIS A 23 7.02 1.72 -5.06
C HIS A 23 6.05 0.62 -5.51
N GLU A 24 6.39 -0.10 -6.58
CA GLU A 24 5.59 -1.23 -7.07
C GLU A 24 5.50 -2.35 -6.03
N PHE A 25 6.59 -2.69 -5.33
CA PHE A 25 6.56 -3.67 -4.25
C PHE A 25 5.75 -3.22 -3.04
N ALA A 26 5.77 -1.93 -2.70
CA ALA A 26 4.94 -1.39 -1.64
C ALA A 26 3.43 -1.50 -1.95
N ALA A 27 3.05 -1.49 -3.23
CA ALA A 27 1.67 -1.68 -3.66
C ALA A 27 1.18 -3.14 -3.57
N VAL A 28 2.10 -4.12 -3.50
CA VAL A 28 1.74 -5.54 -3.46
C VAL A 28 1.21 -5.93 -2.08
N ARG A 29 -0.02 -6.43 -2.05
CA ARG A 29 -0.69 -6.89 -0.82
C ARG A 29 -0.10 -8.23 -0.36
N THR A 30 0.82 -8.17 0.60
CA THR A 30 1.52 -9.35 1.16
C THR A 30 0.78 -10.04 2.31
N GLY A 31 -0.47 -9.65 2.58
CA GLY A 31 -1.29 -10.22 3.67
C GLY A 31 -0.87 -9.77 5.07
N LYS A 32 0.03 -8.79 5.18
CA LYS A 32 0.33 -8.09 6.43
C LYS A 32 -0.57 -6.86 6.59
N ALA A 33 -0.87 -6.52 7.85
CA ALA A 33 -1.48 -5.25 8.21
C ALA A 33 -0.53 -4.11 7.87
N SER A 34 -0.87 -3.38 6.81
CA SER A 34 -0.20 -2.15 6.41
C SER A 34 -1.22 -1.01 6.43
N PRO A 35 -0.90 0.12 7.10
CA PRO A 35 -1.76 1.31 7.12
C PRO A 35 -2.17 1.78 5.71
N GLY A 36 -1.25 1.67 4.74
CA GLY A 36 -1.48 2.07 3.34
C GLY A 36 -2.62 1.32 2.65
N LEU A 37 -3.08 0.19 3.19
CA LEU A 37 -4.24 -0.54 2.65
C LEU A 37 -5.54 0.28 2.76
N VAL A 38 -5.69 1.06 3.83
CA VAL A 38 -6.93 1.74 4.20
C VAL A 38 -6.82 3.26 4.20
N GLU A 39 -5.60 3.82 4.21
CA GLU A 39 -5.35 5.27 4.14
C GLU A 39 -6.07 5.99 2.99
N ASN A 40 -6.16 5.33 1.82
CA ASN A 40 -6.69 5.93 0.60
C ASN A 40 -8.21 5.71 0.38
N VAL A 41 -8.89 5.06 1.34
CA VAL A 41 -10.33 4.84 1.27
C VAL A 41 -11.07 6.17 1.40
N ASP A 42 -12.00 6.40 0.49
CA ASP A 42 -12.89 7.55 0.51
C ASP A 42 -14.03 7.30 1.50
N VAL A 43 -14.17 8.23 2.45
CA VAL A 43 -15.19 8.19 3.49
C VAL A 43 -16.08 9.42 3.31
N HIS A 44 -17.38 9.20 3.21
CA HIS A 44 -18.36 10.29 3.23
C HIS A 44 -18.67 10.67 4.67
N ALA A 45 -18.08 11.78 5.14
CA ALA A 45 -18.29 12.32 6.47
C ALA A 45 -18.55 13.83 6.39
N TYR A 46 -19.39 14.34 7.29
CA TYR A 46 -19.72 15.78 7.37
C TYR A 46 -20.21 16.38 6.03
N GLY A 47 -20.92 15.61 5.21
CA GLY A 47 -21.45 16.06 3.91
C GLY A 47 -20.42 16.19 2.78
N SER A 48 -19.19 15.72 2.98
CA SER A 48 -18.13 15.73 1.96
C SER A 48 -17.38 14.39 1.93
N THR A 49 -16.67 14.12 0.83
CA THR A 49 -15.80 12.94 0.71
C THR A 49 -14.41 13.30 1.19
N MET A 50 -13.93 12.62 2.23
CA MET A 50 -12.57 12.79 2.77
C MET A 50 -11.83 11.47 2.79
N LYS A 51 -10.50 11.52 2.80
CA LYS A 51 -9.69 10.29 2.94
C LYS A 51 -9.68 9.83 4.38
N LEU A 52 -9.70 8.51 4.58
CA LEU A 52 -9.68 7.92 5.93
C LEU A 52 -8.49 8.41 6.76
N LYS A 53 -7.32 8.63 6.13
CA LYS A 53 -6.12 9.18 6.78
C LYS A 53 -6.34 10.54 7.47
N GLN A 54 -7.30 11.33 7.02
CA GLN A 54 -7.61 12.64 7.59
C GLN A 54 -8.59 12.55 8.76
N LEU A 55 -9.40 11.48 8.81
CA LEU A 55 -10.47 11.31 9.80
C LEU A 55 -10.05 10.42 10.97
N ALA A 56 -9.02 9.60 10.80
CA ALA A 56 -8.61 8.61 11.78
C ALA A 56 -7.10 8.39 11.84
N LEU A 57 -6.62 8.05 13.03
CA LEU A 57 -5.29 7.51 13.24
C LEU A 57 -5.28 6.02 12.89
N ILE A 58 -4.38 5.61 12.00
CA ILE A 58 -4.26 4.22 11.57
C ILE A 58 -2.99 3.62 12.17
N THR A 59 -3.14 2.58 12.99
CA THR A 59 -2.02 1.89 13.64
C THR A 59 -2.09 0.38 13.41
N THR A 60 -0.93 -0.26 13.45
CA THR A 60 -0.79 -1.71 13.36
C THR A 60 -0.26 -2.21 14.70
N LEU A 61 -1.16 -2.68 15.56
CA LEU A 61 -0.77 -3.29 16.84
C LEU A 61 -0.19 -4.68 16.63
N GLU A 62 -0.76 -5.44 15.70
CA GLU A 62 -0.31 -6.78 15.35
C GLU A 62 -0.20 -6.91 13.83
N PRO A 63 0.65 -7.82 13.32
CA PRO A 63 0.80 -8.03 11.87
C PRO A 63 -0.49 -8.42 11.14
N ARG A 64 -1.53 -8.81 11.88
CA ARG A 64 -2.83 -9.31 11.38
C ARG A 64 -4.01 -8.44 11.82
N LEU A 65 -3.77 -7.43 12.64
CA LEU A 65 -4.82 -6.56 13.16
C LEU A 65 -4.45 -5.12 12.89
N LEU A 66 -5.25 -4.49 12.04
CA LEU A 66 -5.16 -3.07 11.77
C LEU A 66 -6.20 -2.35 12.61
N VAL A 67 -5.76 -1.30 13.30
CA VAL A 67 -6.60 -0.51 14.19
C VAL A 67 -6.77 0.88 13.61
N VAL A 68 -8.02 1.27 13.41
CA VAL A 68 -8.41 2.60 12.96
C VAL A 68 -9.08 3.28 14.14
N GLN A 69 -8.50 4.38 14.61
CA GLN A 69 -9.00 5.19 15.71
C GLN A 69 -9.48 6.53 15.14
N PRO A 70 -10.79 6.72 14.92
CA PRO A 70 -11.35 7.99 14.49
C PRO A 70 -11.11 9.09 15.51
N PHE A 71 -10.89 10.32 15.04
CA PHE A 71 -10.77 11.48 15.92
C PHE A 71 -12.11 11.86 16.57
N ASP A 72 -13.21 11.61 15.86
CA ASP A 72 -14.58 11.83 16.33
C ASP A 72 -15.37 10.52 16.30
N ALA A 73 -15.99 10.18 17.44
CA ALA A 73 -16.85 9.01 17.57
C ALA A 73 -18.09 9.05 16.66
N GLY A 74 -18.54 10.25 16.26
CA GLY A 74 -19.66 10.42 15.33
C GLY A 74 -19.38 9.90 13.91
N THR A 75 -18.10 9.75 13.53
CA THR A 75 -17.69 9.31 12.18
C THR A 75 -17.49 7.79 12.06
N VAL A 76 -17.60 7.05 13.18
CA VAL A 76 -17.48 5.59 13.23
C VAL A 76 -18.40 4.88 12.22
N PRO A 77 -19.73 5.16 12.15
CA PRO A 77 -20.61 4.49 11.21
C PRO A 77 -20.31 4.82 9.74
N ASP A 78 -19.87 6.04 9.45
CA ASP A 78 -19.48 6.46 8.10
C ASP A 78 -18.22 5.73 7.64
N ILE A 79 -17.23 5.61 8.53
CA ILE A 79 -15.99 4.86 8.29
C ILE A 79 -16.27 3.36 8.13
N GLU A 80 -17.14 2.79 8.97
CA GLU A 80 -17.52 1.38 8.88
C GLU A 80 -18.17 1.06 7.52
N ARG A 81 -19.09 1.92 7.07
CA ARG A 81 -19.75 1.79 5.76
C ARG A 81 -18.73 1.91 4.63
N ALA A 82 -17.88 2.93 4.65
CA ALA A 82 -16.85 3.14 3.63
C ALA A 82 -15.88 1.95 3.54
N LEU A 83 -15.49 1.36 4.67
CA LEU A 83 -14.64 0.17 4.71
C LEU A 83 -15.34 -1.08 4.16
N LYS A 84 -16.64 -1.27 4.44
CA LYS A 84 -17.44 -2.37 3.88
C LYS A 84 -17.66 -2.23 2.37
N GLU A 85 -17.90 -1.01 1.89
CA GLU A 85 -18.07 -0.70 0.46
C GLU A 85 -16.74 -0.75 -0.30
N SER A 86 -15.62 -0.56 0.41
CA SER A 86 -14.31 -0.66 -0.20
C SER A 86 -14.06 -2.07 -0.74
N LYS A 87 -13.46 -2.16 -1.93
CA LYS A 87 -13.03 -3.43 -2.57
C LYS A 87 -11.88 -4.13 -1.84
N ILE A 88 -11.69 -3.84 -0.55
CA ILE A 88 -10.65 -4.43 0.30
C ILE A 88 -11.09 -5.82 0.77
N GLY A 89 -12.40 -6.07 0.90
CA GLY A 89 -12.94 -7.40 1.24
C GLY A 89 -12.63 -7.83 2.68
N ILE A 90 -12.44 -6.87 3.58
CA ILE A 90 -12.22 -7.08 5.01
C ILE A 90 -13.43 -6.56 5.76
N THR A 91 -13.94 -7.35 6.70
CA THR A 91 -15.06 -6.93 7.55
C THR A 91 -14.52 -6.15 8.76
N PRO A 92 -14.88 -4.86 8.93
CA PRO A 92 -14.53 -4.10 10.12
C PRO A 92 -15.31 -4.60 11.35
N ALA A 93 -14.63 -4.70 12.49
CA ALA A 93 -15.20 -4.98 13.80
C ALA A 93 -15.13 -3.72 14.66
N VAL A 94 -16.28 -3.16 15.04
CA VAL A 94 -16.37 -1.93 15.82
C VAL A 94 -16.33 -2.26 17.32
N ASP A 95 -15.42 -1.63 18.04
CA ASP A 95 -15.31 -1.68 19.51
C ASP A 95 -15.44 -0.26 20.08
N GLY A 96 -16.69 0.21 20.16
CA GLY A 96 -17.04 1.55 20.64
C GLY A 96 -16.42 2.66 19.79
N LYS A 97 -15.26 3.18 20.22
CA LYS A 97 -14.52 4.27 19.56
C LYS A 97 -13.39 3.79 18.64
N ILE A 98 -13.16 2.49 18.55
CA ILE A 98 -12.04 1.91 17.78
C ILE A 98 -12.61 0.93 16.75
N ILE A 99 -12.09 0.96 15.53
CA ILE A 99 -12.45 0.02 14.46
C ILE A 99 -11.27 -0.92 14.24
N ARG A 100 -11.52 -2.22 14.38
CA ARG A 100 -10.54 -3.29 14.15
C ARG A 100 -10.78 -3.93 12.80
N LEU A 101 -9.72 -4.08 12.01
CA LEU A 101 -9.72 -4.72 10.71
C LEU A 101 -8.84 -5.98 10.79
N PRO A 102 -9.44 -7.16 11.06
CA PRO A 102 -8.70 -8.42 11.06
C PRO A 102 -8.37 -8.81 9.62
N ILE A 103 -7.10 -9.05 9.33
CA ILE A 103 -6.65 -9.43 8.00
C ILE A 103 -6.68 -10.96 7.90
N PRO A 104 -7.42 -11.53 6.94
CA PRO A 104 -7.46 -12.98 6.77
C PRO A 104 -6.10 -13.53 6.34
N GLU A 105 -5.83 -14.78 6.73
CA GLU A 105 -4.63 -15.47 6.26
C GLU A 105 -4.67 -15.70 4.75
N LEU A 106 -3.54 -15.47 4.08
CA LEU A 106 -3.38 -15.84 2.68
C LEU A 106 -3.34 -17.37 2.57
N SER A 107 -4.12 -17.94 1.66
CA SER A 107 -3.99 -19.34 1.29
C SER A 107 -2.61 -19.62 0.66
N GLU A 108 -2.15 -20.87 0.76
CA GLU A 108 -0.89 -21.32 0.14
C GLU A 108 -0.88 -21.08 -1.38
N GLU A 109 -2.01 -21.29 -2.04
CA GLU A 109 -2.16 -21.03 -3.48
C GLU A 109 -1.96 -19.55 -3.80
N ARG A 110 -2.60 -18.65 -3.03
CA ARG A 110 -2.47 -17.21 -3.22
C ARG A 110 -1.06 -16.72 -2.93
N ARG A 111 -0.38 -17.31 -1.93
CA ARG A 111 1.03 -17.03 -1.64
C ARG A 111 1.93 -17.41 -2.82
N LYS A 112 1.72 -18.58 -3.43
CA LYS A 112 2.49 -19.02 -4.61
C LYS A 112 2.28 -18.11 -5.81
N GLU A 113 1.06 -17.65 -6.06
CA GLU A 113 0.76 -16.68 -7.11
C GLU A 113 1.48 -15.34 -6.88
N LEU A 114 1.43 -14.82 -5.65
CA LEU A 114 2.12 -13.58 -5.28
C LEU A 114 3.64 -13.70 -5.47
N VAL A 115 4.26 -14.80 -5.05
CA VAL A 115 5.69 -15.04 -5.24
C VAL A 115 6.06 -15.05 -6.74
N ARG A 116 5.25 -15.69 -7.58
CA ARG A 116 5.46 -15.68 -9.04
C ARG A 116 5.33 -14.28 -9.63
N SER A 117 4.33 -13.52 -9.20
CA SER A 117 4.11 -12.13 -9.64
C SER A 117 5.28 -11.24 -9.25
N LEU A 118 5.72 -11.31 -7.98
CA LEU A 118 6.85 -10.56 -7.46
C LEU A 118 8.16 -10.90 -8.19
N GLY A 119 8.37 -12.18 -8.51
CA GLY A 119 9.51 -12.62 -9.31
C GLY A 119 9.56 -11.98 -10.70
N LYS A 120 8.40 -11.86 -11.37
CA LYS A 120 8.31 -11.16 -12.66
C LYS A 120 8.65 -9.68 -12.54
N MET A 121 8.06 -8.99 -11.55
CA MET A 121 8.32 -7.57 -11.29
C MET A 121 9.80 -7.30 -10.98
N ALA A 122 10.44 -8.19 -10.21
CA ALA A 122 11.87 -8.10 -9.91
C ALA A 122 12.73 -8.22 -11.17
N GLU A 123 12.40 -9.13 -12.09
CA GLU A 123 13.16 -9.28 -13.33
C GLU A 123 12.92 -8.11 -14.28
N GLU A 124 11.71 -7.58 -14.38
CA GLU A 124 11.42 -6.37 -15.16
C GLU A 124 12.25 -5.17 -14.67
N ALA A 125 12.37 -4.98 -13.36
CA ALA A 125 13.21 -3.93 -12.78
C ALA A 125 14.69 -4.11 -13.14
N ARG A 126 15.21 -5.35 -13.06
CA ARG A 126 16.60 -5.65 -13.46
C ARG A 126 16.83 -5.40 -14.95
N VAL A 127 15.88 -5.77 -15.81
CA VAL A 127 15.96 -5.51 -17.25
C VAL A 127 16.00 -4.01 -17.52
N ARG A 128 15.18 -3.20 -16.84
CA ARG A 128 15.21 -1.73 -16.95
C ARG A 128 16.56 -1.14 -16.54
N VAL A 129 17.12 -1.58 -15.41
CA VAL A 129 18.45 -1.14 -14.96
C VAL A 129 19.53 -1.50 -15.99
N ARG A 130 19.50 -2.73 -16.53
CA ARG A 130 20.43 -3.14 -17.60
C ARG A 130 20.25 -2.29 -18.86
N ALA A 131 19.02 -1.99 -19.25
CA ALA A 131 18.72 -1.17 -20.42
C ALA A 131 19.25 0.27 -20.26
N ASN A 132 19.03 0.88 -19.09
CA ASN A 132 19.56 2.21 -18.78
C ASN A 132 21.09 2.25 -18.79
N ARG A 133 21.75 1.18 -18.35
CA ARG A 133 23.21 1.02 -18.46
C ARG A 133 23.70 0.89 -19.90
N HIS A 134 22.91 0.29 -20.80
CA HIS A 134 23.27 0.17 -22.21
C HIS A 134 23.02 1.46 -23.02
N ALA A 135 22.14 2.33 -22.52
CA ALA A 135 21.76 3.58 -23.17
C ALA A 135 22.69 4.76 -22.82
N ALA A 136 23.34 4.71 -21.64
CA ALA A 136 24.38 5.65 -21.22
C ALA A 136 25.75 5.28 -21.79
#